data_AF-A0A7C3Y393-F1
#
_entry.id   AF-A0A7C3Y393-F1
#
_cell.length_a   1.000
_cell.length_b   1.000
_cell.length_c   1.000
_cell.angle_alpha   90.00
_cell.angle_beta   90.00
_cell.angle_gamma   90.00
#
_symmetry.space_group_name_H-M   'P 1'
#
loop_
_entity.id
_entity.type
_entity.pdbx_description
1 polymer ?
#
loop_
_entity_poly.entity_id
_entity_poly.type
_entity_poly.pdbx_seq_one_letter_code
_entity_poly.pdbx_strand_id
1 'polypeptide(L)' 'MNKKTIRDIPVGELKGKKVLVRVDFNVPLDEERRITDDTRIVESLPTIRFLLERGA' A
#
# COMPACT_ATOMS: atom_id res chain seq x y z
N MET A 1 -14.05 -16.95 -0.03
CA MET A 1 -12.76 -16.47 -0.59
C MET A 1 -11.65 -17.37 -0.06
N ASN A 2 -10.80 -17.91 -0.94
CA ASN A 2 -9.71 -18.84 -0.56
C ASN A 2 -8.32 -18.18 -0.60
N LYS A 3 -8.25 -16.85 -0.45
CA LYS A 3 -7.00 -16.09 -0.45
C LYS A 3 -6.76 -15.51 0.93
N LYS A 4 -5.52 -15.57 1.40
CA LYS A 4 -5.09 -14.82 2.58
C LYS A 4 -5.05 -13.33 2.25
N THR A 5 -5.38 -12.53 3.25
CA THR A 5 -5.33 -11.07 3.24
C THR A 5 -4.21 -10.59 4.14
N ILE A 6 -3.89 -9.30 4.07
CA ILE A 6 -2.91 -8.67 4.97
C ILE A 6 -3.31 -8.78 6.45
N ARG A 7 -4.61 -8.94 6.75
CA ARG A 7 -5.14 -9.06 8.10
C ARG A 7 -4.95 -10.46 8.70
N ASP A 8 -4.68 -11.46 7.86
CA ASP A 8 -4.45 -12.84 8.29
C ASP A 8 -2.99 -13.10 8.70
N ILE A 9 -2.10 -12.11 8.51
CA ILE A 9 -0.69 -12.21 8.86
C ILE A 9 -0.50 -11.82 10.34
N PRO A 10 0.03 -12.71 11.20
CA PRO A 10 0.32 -12.38 12.59
C PRO A 10 1.24 -11.17 12.71
N VAL A 11 0.97 -10.29 13.67
CA VAL A 11 1.74 -9.04 13.88
C VAL A 11 3.25 -9.32 14.04
N GLY A 12 3.60 -10.37 14.78
CA GLY A 12 5.00 -10.75 15.00
C GLY A 12 5.73 -11.23 13.74
N GLU A 13 5.01 -11.66 12.70
CA GLU A 13 5.62 -12.13 11.46
C GLU A 13 6.04 -10.96 10.55
N LEU A 14 5.36 -9.81 10.64
CA LEU A 14 5.65 -8.63 9.83
C LEU A 14 6.85 -7.82 10.36
N LYS A 15 7.10 -7.84 11.67
CA LYS A 15 8.13 -7.00 12.28
C LYS A 15 9.54 -7.27 11.69
N GLY A 16 10.16 -6.23 11.16
CA GLY A 16 11.49 -6.25 10.53
C GLY A 16 11.52 -6.90 9.14
N LYS A 17 10.37 -7.14 8.52
CA LYS A 17 10.28 -7.77 7.20
C LYS A 17 10.10 -6.74 6.10
N LYS A 18 10.97 -6.81 5.09
CA LYS A 18 10.76 -6.12 3.82
C LYS A 18 9.59 -6.74 3.08
N VAL A 19 8.48 -6.00 2.95
CA VAL A 19 7.28 -6.43 2.23
C VAL A 19 7.22 -5.76 0.86
N LEU A 20 7.11 -6.57 -0.21
CA LEU A 20 6.86 -6.06 -1.56
C LEU A 20 5.35 -5.84 -1.75
N VAL A 21 4.95 -4.60 -1.96
CA VAL A 21 3.55 -4.21 -2.16
C VAL A 21 3.35 -3.79 -3.61
N ARG A 22 2.51 -4.52 -4.34
CA ARG A 22 2.06 -4.11 -5.68
C ARG A 22 0.89 -3.14 -5.53
N VAL A 23 1.08 -1.90 -5.95
CA VAL A 23 0.07 -0.83 -5.93
C VAL A 23 -0.30 -0.39 -7.33
N ASP A 24 -1.45 0.25 -7.47
CA ASP A 24 -1.86 0.96 -8.68
C ASP A 24 -1.60 2.45 -8.52
N PHE A 25 -0.46 2.93 -9.03
CA PHE A 25 -0.10 4.35 -9.08
C PHE A 25 -0.20 4.92 -10.50
N ASN A 26 -1.04 4.34 -11.35
CA ASN A 26 -1.31 4.88 -12.67
C ASN A 26 -2.27 6.08 -12.55
N VAL A 27 -1.72 7.25 -12.21
CA VAL A 27 -2.45 8.51 -12.00
C VAL A 27 -2.31 9.45 -13.21
N PRO A 28 -3.32 10.28 -13.50
CA PRO A 28 -3.21 11.30 -14.54
C PRO A 28 -2.22 12.40 -14.13
N LEU A 29 -1.51 12.93 -15.13
CA LEU A 29 -0.56 14.03 -14.97
C LEU A 29 -0.96 15.20 -15.89
N ASP A 30 -0.69 16.43 -15.47
CA ASP A 30 -0.76 17.62 -16.33
C ASP A 30 0.46 17.73 -17.28
N GLU A 31 0.50 18.77 -18.11
CA GLU A 31 1.58 19.01 -19.07
C GLU A 31 2.94 19.21 -18.39
N GLU A 32 2.95 19.76 -17.16
CA GLU A 32 4.14 19.92 -16.34
C GLU A 32 4.45 18.71 -15.44
N ARG A 33 3.76 17.58 -15.66
CA ARG A 33 3.93 16.31 -14.94
C ARG A 33 3.54 16.36 -13.46
N ARG A 34 2.64 17.26 -13.07
CA ARG A 34 2.03 17.26 -11.73
C ARG A 34 0.82 16.34 -11.72
N ILE A 35 0.60 15.68 -10.58
CA ILE A 35 -0.56 14.81 -10.39
C ILE A 35 -1.82 15.68 -10.33
N THR A 36 -2.80 15.35 -11.16
CA THR A 36 -4.09 16.07 -11.22
C THR A 36 -5.20 15.37 -10.44
N ASP A 37 -5.04 14.08 -10.17
CA ASP A 37 -5.91 13.26 -9.31
C ASP A 37 -5.06 12.23 -8.57
N ASP A 38 -5.01 12.32 -7.25
CA ASP A 38 -4.22 11.46 -6.37
C ASP A 38 -5.04 10.32 -5.72
N THR A 39 -6.31 10.14 -6.11
CA THR A 39 -7.23 9.15 -5.52
C THR A 39 -6.58 7.77 -5.41
N ARG A 40 -5.92 7.27 -6.47
CA ARG A 40 -5.26 5.95 -6.46
C ARG A 40 -4.11 5.83 -5.46
N ILE A 41 -3.41 6.93 -5.21
CA ILE A 41 -2.33 7.00 -4.22
C ILE A 41 -2.95 6.96 -2.82
N VAL A 42 -3.96 7.79 -2.57
CA VAL A 42 -4.66 7.88 -1.29
C VAL A 42 -5.29 6.53 -0.91
N GLU A 43 -5.94 5.85 -1.85
CA GLU A 43 -6.56 4.53 -1.65
C GLU A 43 -5.54 3.41 -1.31
N SER A 44 -4.26 3.60 -1.64
CA SER A 44 -3.20 2.66 -1.27
C SER A 44 -2.70 2.86 0.17
N LEU A 45 -2.95 4.02 0.78
CA LEU A 45 -2.43 4.38 2.10
C LEU A 45 -2.86 3.45 3.24
N PRO A 46 -4.11 2.94 3.32
CA PRO A 46 -4.52 2.05 4.40
C PRO A 46 -3.64 0.79 4.49
N THR A 47 -3.27 0.19 3.35
CA THR A 47 -2.39 -0.98 3.31
C THR A 47 -0.97 -0.64 3.74
N ILE A 48 -0.44 0.50 3.27
CA ILE A 48 0.92 0.94 3.62
C ILE A 48 1.01 1.24 5.12
N ARG A 49 0.04 2.00 5.67
CA ARG A 49 -0.03 2.31 7.11
C ARG A 49 -0.15 1.04 7.96
N PHE A 50 -0.98 0.08 7.54
CA PHE A 50 -1.13 -1.20 8.24
C PHE A 50 0.19 -1.96 8.41
N LEU A 51 1.03 -1.96 7.38
CA LEU A 51 2.34 -2.61 7.39
C LEU A 51 3.35 -1.86 8.26
N LEU A 52 3.40 -0.53 8.13
CA LEU A 52 4.27 0.34 8.93
C LEU A 52 3.96 0.24 10.43
N GLU A 53 2.69 0.28 10.81
CA GLU A 53 2.23 0.13 12.20
C GLU A 53 2.63 -1.22 12.82
N ARG A 54 2.80 -2.25 11.98
CA ARG A 54 3.23 -3.60 12.39
C ARG A 54 4.75 -3.79 12.33
N GLY A 55 5.47 -2.73 11.97
CA GLY A 55 6.93 -2.69 11.96
C GLY A 55 7.56 -3.48 10.83
N ALA A 56 6.86 -3.66 9.71
CA ALA A 56 7.44 -4.18 8.46
C ALA A 56 8.65 -3.36 8.03
#